data_AF-A0A8T4KF91-F1
#
_entry.id   AF-A0A8T4KF91-F1
#
_cell.length_a   1.000
_cell.length_b   1.000
_cell.length_c   1.000
_cell.angle_alpha   90.00
_cell.angle_beta   90.00
_cell.angle_gamma   90.00
#
_symmetry.space_group_name_H-M   'P 1'
#
loop_
_entity.id
_entity.type
_entity.pdbx_description
1 polymer ?
#
loop_
_entity_poly.entity_id
_entity_poly.type
_entity_poly.pdbx_seq_one_letter_code
_entity_poly.pdbx_strand_id
1 'polypeptide(L)'
;MKIRENLMSQSFSISTTDPYMFSLQVMEELSKDVKVVERKNEYETDGPHHRSVVVFDTVDLVDDFSKILFRFNLAAEDGTLRANINGSLAIGIEETGFFSQIFSDYYVKTVFPLLRRISEGKIAFFGGKIEKLFEQPA
;
A
#
# COMPACT_ATOMS: atom_id res chain seq x y z
N MET A 1 -1.98 11.12 -19.48
CA MET A 1 -2.85 11.44 -18.32
C MET A 1 -2.44 10.61 -17.11
N LYS A 2 -2.44 11.18 -15.89
CA LYS A 2 -2.17 10.46 -14.64
C LYS A 2 -3.23 10.79 -13.61
N ILE A 3 -3.90 9.77 -13.06
CA ILE A 3 -4.89 9.91 -11.99
C ILE A 3 -4.39 9.10 -10.79
N ARG A 4 -4.50 9.67 -9.59
CA ARG A 4 -4.23 8.96 -8.35
C ARG A 4 -5.29 9.32 -7.32
N GLU A 5 -6.00 8.32 -6.82
CA GLU A 5 -7.03 8.49 -5.80
C GLU A 5 -6.65 7.67 -4.56
N ASN A 6 -6.66 8.30 -3.39
CA ASN A 6 -6.53 7.60 -2.13
C ASN A 6 -7.91 7.10 -1.71
N LEU A 7 -8.05 5.78 -1.53
CA LEU A 7 -9.31 5.13 -1.22
C LEU A 7 -9.35 4.57 0.20
N MET A 8 -8.20 4.45 0.85
CA MET A 8 -8.09 3.95 2.22
C MET A 8 -6.88 4.54 2.92
N SER A 9 -7.06 4.97 4.17
CA SER A 9 -5.98 5.34 5.07
C SER A 9 -6.26 4.71 6.42
N GLN A 10 -5.32 3.89 6.90
CA GLN A 10 -5.41 3.22 8.19
C GLN A 10 -4.13 3.43 8.97
N SER A 11 -4.27 3.60 10.28
CA SER A 11 -3.15 3.80 11.18
C SER A 11 -3.33 2.89 12.40
N PHE A 12 -2.31 2.12 12.71
CA PHE A 12 -2.29 1.21 13.85
C PHE A 12 -1.05 1.49 14.69
N SER A 13 -1.14 1.22 15.99
CA SER A 13 0.01 1.19 16.88
C SER A 13 -0.04 -0.11 17.65
N ILE A 14 1.04 -0.88 17.59
CA ILE A 14 1.18 -2.13 18.33
C ILE A 14 2.43 -2.07 19.20
N SER A 15 2.36 -2.65 20.38
CA SER A 15 3.52 -2.86 21.24
C SER A 15 3.97 -4.30 21.07
N THR A 16 5.24 -4.51 20.73
CA THR A 16 5.82 -5.83 20.47
C THR A 16 7.27 -5.85 20.94
N THR A 17 7.77 -7.02 21.29
CA THR A 17 9.15 -7.23 21.75
C THR A 17 10.17 -6.92 20.66
N ASP A 18 9.83 -7.17 19.39
CA ASP A 18 10.68 -6.86 18.24
C ASP A 18 9.87 -6.22 17.08
N PRO A 19 9.65 -4.89 17.13
CA PRO A 19 8.91 -4.15 16.11
C PRO A 19 9.49 -4.25 14.70
N TYR A 20 10.82 -4.37 14.61
CA TYR A 20 11.51 -4.42 13.33
C TYR A 20 11.25 -5.77 12.66
N MET A 21 11.45 -6.87 13.39
CA MET A 21 11.18 -8.21 12.87
C MET A 21 9.71 -8.39 12.51
N PHE A 22 8.78 -7.86 13.31
CA PHE A 22 7.36 -7.87 12.97
C PHE A 22 7.09 -7.15 11.63
N SER A 23 7.73 -6.01 11.39
CA SER A 23 7.59 -5.27 10.12
C SER A 23 8.04 -6.09 8.91
N LEU A 24 9.13 -6.85 9.06
CA LEU A 24 9.63 -7.75 8.02
C LEU A 24 8.69 -8.93 7.79
N GLN A 25 8.12 -9.50 8.86
CA GLN A 25 7.13 -10.59 8.77
C GLN A 25 5.87 -10.15 8.03
N VAL A 26 5.35 -8.94 8.31
CA VAL A 26 4.20 -8.38 7.58
C VAL A 26 4.53 -8.25 6.09
N MET A 27 5.72 -7.75 5.76
CA MET A 27 6.17 -7.63 4.37
C MET A 27 6.27 -9.00 3.68
N GLU A 28 6.85 -10.00 4.35
CA GLU A 28 6.98 -11.36 3.85
C GLU A 28 5.62 -12.02 3.62
N GLU A 29 4.69 -11.90 4.58
CA GLU A 29 3.36 -12.50 4.46
C GLU A 29 2.59 -11.91 3.27
N LEU A 30 2.67 -10.59 3.07
CA LEU A 30 2.05 -9.93 1.92
C LEU A 30 2.72 -10.32 0.58
N SER A 31 4.02 -10.61 0.58
CA SER A 31 4.75 -11.00 -0.63
C SER A 31 4.28 -12.32 -1.26
N LYS A 32 3.59 -13.17 -0.47
CA LYS A 32 3.04 -14.45 -0.93
C LYS A 32 1.90 -14.28 -1.94
N ASP A 33 1.11 -13.21 -1.78
CA ASP A 33 -0.09 -12.97 -2.59
C ASP A 33 0.10 -11.88 -3.66
N VAL A 34 0.97 -10.89 -3.37
CA VAL A 34 1.10 -9.69 -4.19
C VAL A 34 2.56 -9.29 -4.37
N LYS A 35 2.84 -8.59 -5.47
CA LYS A 35 4.18 -8.05 -5.72
C LYS A 35 4.49 -6.97 -4.68
N VAL A 36 5.54 -7.20 -3.91
CA VAL A 36 6.10 -6.23 -2.96
C VAL A 36 7.27 -5.48 -3.61
N VAL A 37 7.32 -4.17 -3.38
CA VAL A 37 8.42 -3.29 -3.77
C VAL A 37 8.92 -2.58 -2.53
N GLU A 38 10.07 -3.01 -2.03
CA GLU A 38 10.76 -2.33 -0.92
C GLU A 38 11.20 -0.92 -1.36
N ARG A 39 10.95 0.07 -0.50
CA ARG A 39 11.33 1.47 -0.73
C ARG A 39 12.39 1.95 0.24
N LYS A 40 12.28 1.53 1.49
CA LYS A 40 13.13 1.97 2.58
C LYS A 40 13.17 0.89 3.66
N ASN A 41 14.36 0.57 4.14
CA ASN A 41 14.57 -0.36 5.24
C ASN A 41 15.77 0.14 6.04
N GLU A 42 15.49 0.84 7.14
CA GLU A 42 16.49 1.42 8.02
C GLU A 42 16.31 0.87 9.43
N TYR A 43 17.42 0.53 10.06
CA TYR A 43 17.49 0.07 11.44
C TYR A 43 18.65 0.80 12.13
N GLU A 44 18.33 1.60 13.14
CA GLU A 44 19.28 2.41 13.90
C GLU A 44 19.27 1.97 15.36
N THR A 45 20.47 1.77 15.89
CA THR A 45 20.70 1.44 17.31
C THR A 45 21.60 2.50 17.92
N ASP A 46 21.09 3.24 18.89
CA ASP A 46 21.88 4.19 19.68
C ASP A 46 21.73 3.85 21.18
N GLY A 47 22.67 3.04 21.67
CA GLY A 47 22.66 2.53 23.04
C GLY A 47 21.40 1.70 23.34
N PRO A 48 20.57 2.08 24.34
CA PRO A 48 19.34 1.36 24.66
C PRO A 48 18.20 1.61 23.66
N HIS A 49 18.31 2.65 22.83
CA HIS A 49 17.25 3.04 21.90
C HIS A 49 17.38 2.31 20.57
N HIS A 50 16.25 1.77 20.12
CA HIS A 50 16.14 1.05 18.85
C HIS A 50 15.06 1.72 18.02
N ARG A 51 15.44 2.19 16.82
CA ARG A 51 14.54 2.81 15.86
C ARG A 51 14.61 2.07 14.54
N SER A 52 13.47 1.87 13.90
CA SER A 52 13.45 1.29 12.56
C SER A 52 12.38 1.90 11.69
N VAL A 53 12.65 2.02 10.40
CA VAL A 53 11.67 2.48 9.41
C VAL A 53 11.68 1.52 8.24
N VAL A 54 10.55 0.83 8.05
CA VAL A 54 10.32 -0.07 6.93
C VAL A 54 9.18 0.50 6.08
N VAL A 55 9.49 0.80 4.82
CA VAL A 55 8.52 1.31 3.85
C VAL A 55 8.53 0.41 2.63
N PHE A 56 7.37 -0.11 2.26
CA PHE A 56 7.18 -0.91 1.06
C PHE A 56 5.83 -0.63 0.41
N ASP A 57 5.76 -0.87 -0.88
CA ASP A 57 4.53 -0.80 -1.65
C ASP A 57 4.11 -2.24 -2.05
N THR A 58 2.84 -2.60 -1.91
CA THR A 58 2.27 -3.75 -2.63
C THR A 58 1.55 -3.25 -3.87
N VAL A 59 1.69 -3.99 -4.98
CA VAL A 59 1.13 -3.61 -6.28
C VAL A 59 0.27 -4.75 -6.83
N ASP A 60 -1.00 -4.44 -7.10
CA ASP A 60 -1.91 -5.30 -7.84
C ASP A 60 -2.32 -4.60 -9.15
N LEU A 61 -2.09 -5.24 -10.29
CA LEU A 61 -2.48 -4.70 -11.59
C LEU A 61 -3.95 -5.02 -11.83
N VAL A 62 -4.75 -4.00 -12.17
CA VAL A 62 -6.18 -4.19 -12.47
C VAL A 62 -6.39 -4.31 -13.97
N ASP A 63 -5.69 -3.49 -14.75
CA ASP A 63 -5.58 -3.58 -16.20
C ASP A 63 -4.22 -3.00 -16.67
N ASP A 64 -4.04 -2.83 -17.98
CA ASP A 64 -2.81 -2.32 -18.58
C ASP A 64 -2.46 -0.87 -18.16
N PHE A 65 -3.45 -0.11 -17.68
CA PHE A 65 -3.30 1.32 -17.38
C PHE A 65 -3.50 1.65 -15.90
N SER A 66 -4.03 0.71 -15.12
CA SER A 66 -4.50 0.91 -13.76
C SER A 66 -3.95 -0.13 -12.78
N LYS A 67 -3.60 0.35 -11.60
CA LYS A 67 -3.07 -0.48 -10.52
C LYS A 67 -3.57 -0.01 -9.17
N ILE A 68 -3.76 -0.97 -8.28
CA ILE A 68 -3.98 -0.73 -6.86
C ILE A 68 -2.61 -0.79 -6.18
N LEU A 69 -2.37 0.20 -5.33
CA LEU A 69 -1.13 0.40 -4.60
C LEU A 69 -1.46 0.53 -3.11
N PHE A 70 -0.95 -0.38 -2.29
CA PHE A 70 -0.91 -0.16 -0.85
C PHE A 70 0.48 0.24 -0.44
N ARG A 71 0.60 1.39 0.24
CA ARG A 71 1.85 1.86 0.81
C ARG A 71 1.83 1.63 2.30
N PHE A 72 2.78 0.86 2.77
CA PHE A 72 3.03 0.59 4.19
C PHE A 72 4.18 1.46 4.64
N ASN A 73 3.97 2.22 5.70
CA ASN A 73 5.01 2.97 6.40
C ASN A 73 4.99 2.52 7.86
N LEU A 74 5.94 1.66 8.19
CA LEU A 74 6.07 1.01 9.49
C LEU A 74 7.26 1.65 10.20
N ALA A 75 6.98 2.44 11.23
CA ALA A 75 7.98 3.15 12.02
C ALA A 75 7.98 2.61 13.44
N ALA A 76 9.11 2.07 13.88
CA ALA A 76 9.31 1.57 15.22
C ALA A 76 10.19 2.49 16.05
N GLU A 77 9.83 2.63 17.32
CA GLU A 77 10.61 3.31 18.34
C GLU A 77 10.30 2.67 19.69
N ASP A 78 11.34 2.30 20.43
CA ASP A 78 11.26 1.84 21.83
C ASP A 78 10.16 0.79 22.10
N GLY A 79 10.14 -0.29 21.31
CA GLY A 79 9.20 -1.42 21.48
C GLY A 79 7.78 -1.16 20.95
N THR A 80 7.54 -0.01 20.33
CA THR A 80 6.25 0.32 19.70
C THR A 80 6.42 0.44 18.19
N LEU A 81 5.56 -0.23 17.44
CA LEU A 81 5.44 -0.08 15.99
C LEU A 81 4.21 0.77 15.65
N ARG A 82 4.42 1.84 14.90
CA ARG A 82 3.37 2.63 14.24
C ARG A 82 3.28 2.25 12.78
N ALA A 83 2.17 1.69 12.37
CA ALA A 83 1.88 1.33 10.99
C ALA A 83 0.94 2.35 10.37
N ASN A 84 1.34 2.98 9.27
CA ASN A 84 0.48 3.82 8.44
C ASN A 84 0.34 3.20 7.06
N ILE A 85 -0.89 2.90 6.67
CA ILE A 85 -1.20 2.09 5.49
C ILE A 85 -2.15 2.88 4.61
N ASN A 86 -1.73 3.16 3.38
CA ASN A 86 -2.51 3.91 2.40
C ASN A 86 -2.82 3.05 1.18
N GLY A 87 -4.10 2.79 0.90
CA GLY A 87 -4.57 2.10 -0.30
C GLY A 87 -5.02 3.09 -1.36
N SER A 88 -4.40 3.06 -2.55
CA SER A 88 -4.67 4.00 -3.63
C SER A 88 -4.89 3.32 -4.97
N LEU A 89 -5.77 3.89 -5.79
CA LEU A 89 -5.91 3.54 -7.21
C LEU A 89 -5.08 4.53 -8.03
N ALA A 90 -4.20 4.03 -8.89
CA ALA A 90 -3.38 4.84 -9.78
C ALA A 90 -3.60 4.43 -11.23
N ILE A 91 -3.80 5.42 -12.11
CA ILE A 91 -3.99 5.24 -13.55
C ILE A 91 -2.95 6.07 -14.30
N GLY A 92 -2.30 5.45 -15.28
CA GLY A 92 -1.34 6.11 -16.15
C GLY A 92 -1.57 5.71 -17.60
N ILE A 93 -1.97 6.67 -18.42
CA ILE A 93 -2.03 6.55 -19.87
C ILE A 93 -0.95 7.47 -20.44
N GLU A 94 0.13 6.90 -20.99
CA GLU A 94 1.33 7.66 -21.38
C GLU A 94 1.36 8.08 -22.87
N GLU A 95 0.26 7.91 -23.60
CA GLU A 95 0.19 8.26 -25.01
C GLU A 95 -0.14 9.74 -25.28
N THR A 96 0.45 10.28 -26.34
CA THR A 96 0.23 11.65 -26.82
C THR A 96 -0.36 11.63 -28.24
N GLY A 97 -1.40 12.43 -28.49
CA GLY A 97 -2.10 12.46 -29.79
C GLY A 97 -3.61 12.69 -29.69
N PHE A 98 -4.25 12.97 -30.82
CA PHE A 98 -5.69 13.26 -30.90
C PHE A 98 -6.54 12.04 -30.47
N PHE A 99 -6.21 10.85 -30.98
CA PHE A 99 -6.92 9.62 -30.63
C PHE A 99 -6.71 9.20 -29.17
N SER A 100 -5.52 9.41 -28.63
CA SER A 100 -5.18 9.12 -27.24
C SER A 100 -5.90 10.06 -26.26
N GLN A 101 -6.18 11.31 -26.65
CA GLN A 101 -7.03 12.21 -25.87
C GLN A 101 -8.49 11.75 -25.85
N ILE A 102 -9.06 11.38 -27.02
CA ILE A 102 -10.44 10.85 -27.11
C ILE A 102 -10.57 9.57 -26.28
N PHE A 103 -9.60 8.67 -26.40
CA PHE A 103 -9.56 7.44 -25.61
C PHE A 103 -9.48 7.74 -24.12
N SER A 104 -8.60 8.66 -23.69
CA SER A 104 -8.47 9.06 -22.29
C SER A 104 -9.79 9.60 -21.74
N ASP A 105 -10.49 10.45 -22.50
CA ASP A 105 -11.77 11.02 -22.10
C ASP A 105 -12.87 9.94 -21.99
N TYR A 106 -12.91 9.01 -22.93
CA TYR A 106 -13.81 7.85 -22.88
C TYR A 106 -13.51 6.96 -21.66
N TYR A 107 -12.23 6.63 -21.45
CA TYR A 107 -11.77 5.80 -20.36
C TYR A 107 -12.16 6.41 -19.01
N VAL A 108 -11.96 7.72 -18.82
CA VAL A 108 -12.35 8.43 -17.58
C VAL A 108 -13.87 8.45 -17.38
N LYS A 109 -14.65 8.64 -18.45
CA LYS A 109 -16.11 8.74 -18.32
C LYS A 109 -16.80 7.39 -18.13
N THR A 110 -16.27 6.33 -18.74
CA THR A 110 -16.97 5.04 -18.84
C THR A 110 -16.28 3.94 -18.04
N VAL A 111 -14.95 3.84 -18.11
CA VAL A 111 -14.19 2.73 -17.51
C VAL A 111 -13.81 3.05 -16.06
N PHE A 112 -13.30 4.26 -15.80
CA PHE A 112 -12.84 4.68 -14.48
C PHE A 112 -13.88 4.52 -13.36
N PRO A 113 -15.18 4.89 -13.54
CA PRO A 113 -16.17 4.72 -12.47
C PRO A 113 -16.41 3.25 -12.10
N LEU A 114 -16.30 2.34 -13.08
CA LEU A 114 -16.43 0.90 -12.85
C LEU A 114 -15.19 0.35 -12.13
N LEU A 115 -14.00 0.72 -12.60
CA LEU A 115 -12.73 0.35 -11.96
C LEU A 115 -12.64 0.85 -10.54
N ARG A 116 -13.10 2.07 -10.28
CA ARG A 116 -13.16 2.64 -8.94
C ARG A 116 -13.98 1.77 -8.00
N ARG A 117 -15.20 1.37 -8.39
CA ARG A 117 -16.06 0.50 -7.56
C ARG A 117 -15.41 -0.86 -7.27
N ILE A 118 -14.79 -1.48 -8.28
CA ILE A 118 -14.07 -2.75 -8.10
C ILE A 118 -12.88 -2.56 -7.16
N SER A 119 -12.15 -1.45 -7.32
CA SER A 119 -10.98 -1.13 -6.50
C SER A 119 -11.36 -0.85 -5.05
N GLU A 120 -12.45 -0.12 -4.80
CA GLU A 120 -12.99 0.10 -3.45
C GLU A 120 -13.30 -1.24 -2.76
N GLY A 121 -13.94 -2.18 -3.47
CA GLY A 121 -14.23 -3.52 -2.95
C GLY A 121 -12.97 -4.33 -2.64
N LYS A 122 -12.00 -4.36 -3.57
CA LYS A 122 -10.70 -5.02 -3.36
C LYS A 122 -9.94 -4.39 -2.19
N ILE A 123 -9.94 -3.07 -2.10
CA ILE A 123 -9.24 -2.32 -1.06
C ILE A 123 -9.85 -2.59 0.31
N ALA A 124 -11.18 -2.58 0.43
CA ALA A 124 -11.85 -2.92 1.67
C ALA A 124 -11.55 -4.36 2.11
N PHE A 125 -11.53 -5.32 1.18
CA PHE A 125 -11.19 -6.71 1.48
C PHE A 125 -9.74 -6.86 1.98
N PHE A 126 -8.79 -6.23 1.29
CA PHE A 126 -7.38 -6.23 1.72
C PHE A 126 -7.17 -5.49 3.04
N GLY A 127 -7.86 -4.36 3.24
CA GLY A 127 -7.85 -3.61 4.50
C GLY A 127 -8.26 -4.48 5.68
N GLY A 128 -9.34 -5.26 5.54
CA GLY A 128 -9.76 -6.20 6.59
C GLY A 128 -8.78 -7.36 6.82
N LYS A 129 -8.04 -7.81 5.80
CA LYS A 129 -6.96 -8.81 5.98
C LYS A 129 -5.77 -8.20 6.73
N ILE A 130 -5.44 -6.95 6.42
CA ILE A 130 -4.39 -6.19 7.09
C ILE A 130 -4.74 -5.98 8.56
N GLU A 131 -5.94 -5.51 8.88
CA GLU A 131 -6.40 -5.37 10.28
C GLU A 131 -6.17 -6.64 11.09
N LYS A 132 -6.56 -7.80 10.55
CA LYS A 132 -6.35 -9.10 11.21
C LYS A 132 -4.87 -9.46 11.43
N LEU A 133 -3.97 -9.03 10.54
CA LEU A 133 -2.52 -9.24 10.73
C LEU A 133 -1.98 -8.44 11.91
N PHE A 134 -2.53 -7.25 12.16
CA PHE A 134 -2.12 -6.36 13.26
C PHE A 134 -2.91 -6.62 14.56
N GLU A 135 -3.99 -7.40 14.53
CA GLU A 135 -4.75 -7.84 15.72
C GLU A 135 -4.22 -9.12 16.36
N GLN A 136 -3.39 -9.91 15.66
CA GLN A 136 -2.81 -11.12 16.26
C GLN A 136 -1.85 -10.74 17.40
N PRO A 137 -2.02 -11.28 18.62
CA PRO A 137 -1.08 -11.03 19.69
C PRO A 137 0.29 -11.60 19.31
N ALA A 138 1.31 -10.74 19.37
CA ALA A 138 2.71 -11.11 19.26
C ALA A 138 3.16 -11.98 20.45
#